data_AF-A0A1H7CIC4-F1
#
_entry.id   AF-A0A1H7CIC4-F1
#
_cell.length_a   1.000
_cell.length_b   1.000
_cell.length_c   1.000
_cell.angle_alpha   90.00
_cell.angle_beta   90.00
_cell.angle_gamma   90.00
#
_symmetry.space_group_name_H-M   'P 1'
#
loop_
_entity.id
_entity.type
_entity.pdbx_description
1 polymer ?
#
loop_
_entity_poly.entity_id
_entity_poly.type
_entity_poly.pdbx_seq_one_letter_code
_entity_poly.pdbx_strand_id
1 'polypeptide(L)' 'MSDETNAIILRVVERAPQWLRHDLESKDAAARRRAEETLAAMISDALANGTGADRED' A
#
# COMPACT_ATOMS: atom_id res chain seq x y z
N MET A 1 -13.44 11.11 -2.90
CA MET A 1 -12.08 10.84 -2.39
C MET A 1 -11.35 12.16 -2.38
N SER A 2 -10.71 12.53 -1.26
CA SER A 2 -9.93 13.77 -1.18
C SER A 2 -8.57 13.59 -1.86
N ASP A 3 -7.96 14.69 -2.30
CA ASP A 3 -6.62 14.70 -2.89
C ASP A 3 -5.57 14.14 -1.91
N GLU A 4 -5.80 14.31 -0.61
CA GLU A 4 -4.97 13.77 0.47
C GLU A 4 -4.99 12.23 0.53
N THR A 5 -6.18 11.61 0.45
CA THR A 5 -6.29 10.14 0.40
C THR A 5 -5.56 9.58 -0.82
N ASN A 6 -5.70 10.23 -1.98
CA ASN A 6 -4.96 9.83 -3.18
C ASN A 6 -3.45 9.96 -2.99
N ALA A 7 -2.98 11.04 -2.36
CA ALA A 7 -1.56 11.22 -2.07
C ALA A 7 -0.99 10.15 -1.13
N ILE A 8 -1.76 9.72 -0.13
CA ILE A 8 -1.37 8.62 0.78
C ILE A 8 -1.27 7.31 0.01
N ILE A 9 -2.28 6.98 -0.80
CA ILE A 9 -2.28 5.75 -1.61
C ILE A 9 -1.09 5.72 -2.57
N LEU A 10 -0.81 6.84 -3.26
CA LEU A 10 0.32 6.93 -4.18
C LEU A 10 1.65 6.69 -3.47
N ARG A 11 1.88 7.28 -2.29
CA ARG A 11 3.11 7.03 -1.51
C ARG A 11 3.27 5.55 -1.14
N VAL A 12 2.19 4.86 -0.80
CA VAL A 12 2.23 3.42 -0.50
C VAL A 12 2.62 2.63 -1.74
N VAL A 13 2.02 2.93 -2.90
CA VAL A 13 2.32 2.28 -4.17
C VAL A 13 3.76 2.54 -4.62
N GLU A 14 4.28 3.75 -4.43
CA GLU A 14 5.69 4.10 -4.72
C GLU A 14 6.65 3.28 -3.85
N ARG A 15 6.32 3.11 -2.56
CA ARG A 15 7.15 2.39 -1.58
C ARG A 15 6.93 0.88 -1.56
N ALA A 16 6.03 0.35 -2.39
CA ALA A 16 5.79 -1.08 -2.51
C ALA A 16 7.12 -1.83 -2.79
N PRO A 17 7.40 -2.96 -2.11
CA PRO A 17 8.59 -3.76 -2.39
C PRO A 17 8.59 -4.35 -3.81
N GLN A 18 9.78 -4.62 -4.36
CA GLN A 18 9.89 -5.22 -5.70
C GLN A 18 9.24 -6.61 -5.79
N TRP A 19 9.37 -7.43 -4.74
CA TRP A 19 8.71 -8.74 -4.68
C TRP A 19 7.18 -8.62 -4.77
N LEU A 20 6.60 -7.55 -4.20
CA LEU A 20 5.16 -7.32 -4.20
C LEU A 20 4.68 -6.98 -5.62
N ARG A 21 5.44 -6.14 -6.34
CA ARG A 21 5.16 -5.83 -7.75
C ARG A 21 5.24 -7.09 -8.63
N HIS A 22 6.27 -7.90 -8.43
CA HIS A 22 6.43 -9.16 -9.14
C HIS A 22 5.23 -10.12 -8.89
N ASP A 23 4.79 -10.25 -7.64
CA ASP A 23 3.66 -11.14 -7.32
C ASP A 23 2.32 -10.60 -7.83
N LEU A 24 2.13 -9.27 -7.89
CA LEU A 24 0.96 -8.66 -8.55
C LEU A 24 0.90 -8.97 -10.05
N GLU A 25 2.05 -9.02 -10.71
CA GLU A 25 2.16 -9.37 -12.14
C GLU A 25 2.11 -10.89 -12.40
N SER A 26 2.09 -11.71 -11.33
CA SER A 26 2.13 -13.16 -11.44
C SER A 26 0.88 -13.75 -12.09
N LYS A 27 1.09 -14.75 -12.95
CA LYS A 27 0.02 -15.59 -13.51
C LYS A 27 -0.56 -16.56 -12.46
N ASP A 28 0.18 -16.84 -11.40
CA ASP A 28 -0.32 -17.62 -10.28
C ASP A 28 -1.32 -16.79 -9.46
N ALA A 29 -2.58 -17.24 -9.45
CA ALA A 29 -3.65 -16.58 -8.72
C ALA A 29 -3.41 -16.55 -7.21
N ALA A 30 -2.72 -17.53 -6.63
CA ALA A 30 -2.41 -17.53 -5.20
C ALA A 30 -1.34 -16.48 -4.86
N ALA A 31 -0.29 -16.38 -5.68
CA ALA A 31 0.73 -15.34 -5.53
C ALA A 31 0.12 -13.92 -5.65
N ARG A 32 -0.69 -13.70 -6.69
CA ARG A 32 -1.35 -12.41 -6.92
C ARG A 32 -2.29 -12.01 -5.79
N ARG A 33 -3.12 -12.94 -5.29
CA ARG A 33 -4.02 -12.66 -4.15
C ARG A 33 -3.25 -12.24 -2.90
N ARG A 34 -2.17 -12.95 -2.56
CA ARG A 34 -1.34 -12.56 -1.40
C ARG A 34 -0.75 -11.17 -1.56
N ALA A 35 -0.35 -10.81 -2.77
CA ALA A 35 0.15 -9.47 -3.06
C ALA A 35 -0.94 -8.40 -2.95
N GLU A 36 -2.14 -8.66 -3.47
CA GLU A 36 -3.30 -7.77 -3.32
C GLU A 36 -3.67 -7.57 -1.84
N GLU A 37 -3.72 -8.65 -1.05
CA GLU A 37 -3.99 -8.61 0.39
C GLU A 37 -2.93 -7.80 1.15
N THR A 38 -1.65 -8.01 0.82
CA THR A 38 -0.55 -7.26 1.44
C THR A 38 -0.62 -5.78 1.08
N LEU A 39 -0.88 -5.44 -0.19
CA LEU A 39 -1.02 -4.06 -0.63
C LEU A 39 -2.21 -3.38 0.06
N ALA A 40 -3.35 -4.08 0.18
CA ALA A 40 -4.50 -3.59 0.90
C ALA A 40 -4.17 -3.30 2.37
N ALA A 41 -3.46 -4.21 3.05
CA ALA A 41 -3.00 -3.99 4.42
C ALA A 41 -2.08 -2.78 4.56
N MET A 42 -1.13 -2.59 3.63
CA MET A 42 -0.25 -1.41 3.61
C MET A 42 -1.03 -0.10 3.42
N ILE A 43 -2.02 -0.09 2.54
CA ILE A 43 -2.88 1.07 2.31
C ILE A 43 -3.73 1.35 3.56
N SER A 44 -4.37 0.32 4.13
CA SER A 44 -5.17 0.45 5.35
C SER A 44 -4.35 0.98 6.53
N ASP A 45 -3.12 0.48 6.71
CA ASP A 45 -2.20 0.97 7.74
C ASP A 45 -1.82 2.44 7.51
N ALA A 46 -1.46 2.81 6.28
CA ALA A 46 -1.11 4.19 5.95
C ALA A 46 -2.27 5.18 6.08
N LEU A 47 -3.50 4.73 5.80
CA LEU A 47 -4.72 5.53 6.00
C LEU A 47 -5.07 5.67 7.49
N ALA A 48 -4.90 4.61 8.28
CA ALA A 48 -5.15 4.64 9.72
C ALA A 48 -4.12 5.48 10.48
N ASN A 49 -2.86 5.43 10.05
CA ASN A 49 -1.73 6.12 10.66
C ASN A 49 -1.37 7.41 9.91
N GLY A 50 -2.34 7.99 9.18
CA GLY A 50 -2.21 9.14 8.29
C GLY A 50 -1.12 10.11 8.73
N THR A 51 -0.05 10.18 7.93
CA THR A 51 1.15 11.02 8.12
C THR A 51 1.73 11.03 9.54
N GLY A 52 2.84 10.32 9.74
CA GLY A 52 3.78 10.59 10.85
C GLY A 52 4.46 11.97 10.78
N ALA A 53 3.69 13.01 10.48
CA ALA A 53 4.03 14.42 10.66
C ALA A 53 3.35 15.02 11.90
N ASP A 54 2.36 14.34 12.51
CA ASP A 54 1.69 14.79 13.75
C ASP A 54 1.86 13.79 14.90
N ARG A 55 3.09 13.31 15.12
CA ARG A 55 3.46 12.70 16.41
C ARG A 55 4.69 13.37 16.98
N GLU A 56 4.56 14.66 17.29
CA GLU A 56 5.37 15.30 18.33
C GLU A 56 4.65 15.05 19.67
N ASP A 57 5.25 14.21 20.52
CA ASP A 57 5.09 14.19 21.98
C ASP A 57 6.49 13.97 22.60
#